data_AF-A0A7Y8WWA9-F1
#
_entry.id   AF-A0A7Y8WWA9-F1
#
_cell.length_a   1.000
_cell.length_b   1.000
_cell.length_c   1.000
_cell.angle_alpha   90.00
_cell.angle_beta   90.00
_cell.angle_gamma   90.00
#
_symmetry.space_group_name_H-M   'P 1'
#
loop_
_entity.id
_entity.type
_entity.pdbx_description
1 polymer ?
#
loop_
_entity_poly.entity_id
_entity_poly.type
_entity_poly.pdbx_seq_one_letter_code
_entity_poly.pdbx_strand_id
1 'polypeptide(L)'
;MSDLEAIDVADDPLAERNGGVKILSDVQYGQSRVLGYVNKESCGILAHARNDPKENRIHLVAHWPDAGHGSASHPPGLSSRPGGPYHAVSGGSGPKAWASLMCSRNAMVISYVSGEPGPPESARGPVTATQVSDTPPTTRITVAEAGLRKQIHSNLGSADIAQ
;
A
#
# COMPACT_ATOMS: atom_id res chain seq x y z
N MET A 1 -23.48 -10.79 -22.88
CA MET A 1 -22.12 -10.89 -22.33
C MET A 1 -21.54 -9.50 -22.47
N SER A 2 -21.47 -8.74 -21.39
CA SER A 2 -21.06 -7.34 -21.45
C SER A 2 -19.54 -7.26 -21.53
N ASP A 3 -19.06 -6.74 -22.65
CA ASP A 3 -17.68 -6.28 -22.83
C ASP A 3 -17.34 -5.24 -21.76
N LEU A 4 -16.26 -5.50 -21.03
CA LEU A 4 -15.59 -4.47 -20.24
C LEU A 4 -14.85 -3.58 -21.23
N GLU A 5 -15.45 -2.45 -21.58
CA GLU A 5 -14.77 -1.39 -22.32
C GLU A 5 -13.45 -1.07 -21.62
N ALA A 6 -12.36 -1.28 -22.36
CA ALA A 6 -11.03 -0.89 -21.97
C ALA A 6 -11.04 0.62 -21.74
N ILE A 7 -10.80 1.02 -20.49
CA ILE A 7 -10.56 2.42 -20.17
C ILE A 7 -9.23 2.78 -20.82
N ASP A 8 -9.29 3.49 -21.94
CA ASP A 8 -8.12 4.04 -22.62
C ASP A 8 -7.63 5.25 -21.82
N VAL A 9 -6.71 5.00 -20.88
CA VAL A 9 -6.14 6.03 -20.02
C VAL A 9 -4.80 6.45 -20.61
N ALA A 10 -4.84 7.36 -21.58
CA ALA A 10 -3.67 8.00 -22.18
C ALA A 10 -2.83 8.86 -21.20
N ASP A 11 -3.25 8.94 -19.93
CA ASP A 11 -2.62 9.71 -18.86
C ASP A 11 -2.37 8.83 -17.61
N ASP A 12 -2.31 7.49 -17.77
CA ASP A 12 -2.07 6.57 -16.66
C ASP A 12 -0.59 6.65 -16.26
N PRO A 13 -0.24 7.08 -15.04
CA PRO A 13 1.14 7.05 -14.56
C PRO A 13 1.74 5.63 -14.48
N LEU A 14 0.95 4.59 -14.75
CA LEU A 14 1.37 3.21 -14.90
C LEU A 14 1.62 2.81 -16.36
N ALA A 15 1.17 3.60 -17.35
CA ALA A 15 1.29 3.29 -18.77
C ALA A 15 2.73 3.42 -19.31
N GLU A 16 3.61 4.20 -18.67
CA GLU A 16 4.97 4.47 -19.20
C GLU A 16 6.12 3.68 -18.54
N ARG A 17 5.86 2.72 -17.66
CA ARG A 17 6.94 1.87 -17.11
C ARG A 17 7.07 0.59 -17.91
N ASN A 18 8.05 0.57 -18.83
CA ASN A 18 8.50 -0.52 -19.71
C ASN A 18 8.74 -1.88 -18.99
N GLY A 19 7.66 -2.51 -18.55
CA GLY A 19 7.61 -3.78 -17.82
C GLY A 19 6.28 -3.87 -17.08
N GLY A 20 5.38 -4.73 -17.59
CA GLY A 20 3.96 -4.79 -17.22
C GLY A 20 3.68 -4.53 -15.74
N VAL A 21 3.15 -3.35 -15.45
CA VAL A 21 2.65 -3.00 -14.12
C VAL A 21 1.43 -3.87 -13.83
N LYS A 22 1.42 -4.51 -12.65
CA LYS A 22 0.29 -5.32 -12.21
C LYS A 22 -0.33 -4.68 -10.97
N ILE A 23 -1.58 -4.24 -11.08
CA ILE A 23 -2.38 -3.84 -9.94
C ILE A 23 -2.71 -5.08 -9.11
N LEU A 24 -2.38 -5.03 -7.82
CA LEU A 24 -2.69 -6.09 -6.87
C LEU A 24 -3.86 -5.72 -5.97
N SER A 25 -4.01 -4.44 -5.63
CA SER A 25 -5.08 -4.02 -4.74
C SER A 25 -5.66 -2.68 -5.12
N ASP A 26 -6.92 -2.52 -4.76
CA ASP A 26 -7.68 -1.29 -4.94
C ASP A 26 -8.59 -1.09 -3.73
N VAL A 27 -8.35 -0.01 -2.99
CA VAL A 27 -9.08 0.34 -1.77
C VAL A 27 -9.70 1.73 -1.95
N GLN A 28 -11.00 1.84 -1.66
CA GLN A 28 -11.75 3.09 -1.79
C GLN A 28 -12.08 3.68 -0.41
N TYR A 29 -11.96 5.01 -0.30
CA TYR A 29 -12.31 5.82 0.86
C TYR A 29 -13.07 7.03 0.36
N GLY A 30 -14.37 7.19 0.60
CA GLY A 30 -15.09 8.41 0.19
C GLY A 30 -14.74 8.91 -1.22
N GLN A 31 -13.97 9.99 -1.29
CA GLN A 31 -13.51 10.62 -2.54
C GLN A 31 -12.05 10.31 -2.92
N SER A 32 -11.43 9.36 -2.25
CA SER A 32 -10.05 8.90 -2.45
C SER A 32 -9.98 7.41 -2.81
N ARG A 33 -8.91 7.04 -3.52
CA ARG A 33 -8.61 5.66 -3.90
C ARG A 33 -7.13 5.38 -3.67
N VAL A 34 -6.81 4.19 -3.18
CA VAL A 34 -5.43 3.69 -3.00
C VAL A 34 -5.25 2.43 -3.83
N LEU A 35 -4.38 2.52 -4.82
CA LEU A 35 -3.94 1.39 -5.65
C LEU A 35 -2.62 0.86 -5.12
N GLY A 36 -2.52 -0.46 -4.93
CA GLY A 36 -1.27 -1.15 -4.67
C GLY A 36 -0.87 -1.93 -5.92
N TYR A 37 0.37 -1.80 -6.37
CA TYR A 37 0.85 -2.43 -7.60
C TYR A 37 2.28 -2.94 -7.47
N VAL A 38 2.66 -3.79 -8.41
CA VAL A 38 4.03 -4.30 -8.56
C VAL A 38 4.51 -4.09 -9.99
N ASN A 39 5.82 -3.97 -10.14
CA ASN A 39 6.50 -4.13 -11.42
C ASN A 39 7.69 -5.08 -11.21
N LYS A 40 8.54 -5.21 -12.23
CA LYS A 40 9.68 -6.15 -12.23
C LYS A 40 10.58 -6.02 -11.00
N GLU A 41 10.78 -4.81 -10.49
CA GLU A 41 11.85 -4.49 -9.52
C GLU A 41 11.35 -3.81 -8.24
N SER A 42 10.06 -3.50 -8.16
CA SER A 42 9.49 -2.76 -7.04
C SER A 42 8.03 -3.08 -6.82
N CYS A 43 7.55 -2.70 -5.64
CA CYS A 43 6.14 -2.47 -5.42
C CYS A 43 5.89 -0.99 -5.13
N GLY A 44 4.66 -0.56 -5.36
CA GLY A 44 4.30 0.83 -5.21
C GLY A 44 2.85 1.02 -4.83
N ILE A 45 2.56 2.23 -4.40
CA ILE A 45 1.19 2.70 -4.20
C ILE A 45 0.93 3.96 -5.00
N LEU A 46 -0.32 4.14 -5.36
CA LEU A 46 -0.86 5.38 -5.87
C LEU A 46 -2.13 5.70 -5.11
N ALA A 47 -2.09 6.71 -4.25
CA ALA A 47 -3.28 7.30 -3.64
C ALA A 47 -3.63 8.57 -4.40
N HIS A 48 -4.90 8.76 -4.75
CA HIS A 48 -5.38 9.92 -5.49
C HIS A 48 -6.87 10.17 -5.24
N ALA A 49 -7.34 11.38 -5.54
CA ALA A 49 -8.77 11.66 -5.55
C ALA A 49 -9.48 10.85 -6.67
N ARG A 50 -10.66 10.33 -6.36
CA ARG A 50 -11.48 9.47 -7.24
C ARG A 50 -11.89 10.21 -8.52
N ASN A 51 -12.21 11.49 -8.38
CA ASN A 51 -12.71 12.31 -9.49
C ASN A 51 -11.59 13.04 -10.25
N ASP A 52 -10.42 13.20 -9.63
CA ASP A 52 -9.23 13.75 -10.28
C ASP A 52 -7.96 12.95 -9.85
N PRO A 53 -7.44 12.06 -10.72
CA PRO A 53 -6.24 11.28 -10.41
C PRO A 53 -4.96 12.12 -10.28
N LYS A 54 -4.99 13.41 -10.65
CA LYS A 54 -3.87 14.34 -10.51
C LYS A 54 -3.92 15.11 -9.18
N GLU A 55 -5.05 15.13 -8.49
CA GLU A 55 -5.24 15.84 -7.22
C GLU A 55 -4.88 14.96 -5.99
N ASN A 56 -4.23 15.58 -4.99
CA ASN A 56 -3.84 14.95 -3.72
C ASN A 56 -3.08 13.63 -3.86
N ARG A 57 -2.22 13.57 -4.89
CA ARG A 57 -1.55 12.36 -5.31
C ARG A 57 -0.39 11.99 -4.38
N ILE A 58 -0.48 10.84 -3.73
CA ILE A 58 0.67 10.19 -3.08
C ILE A 58 1.10 9.02 -3.95
N HIS A 59 2.33 9.10 -4.47
CA HIS A 59 2.93 8.02 -5.26
C HIS A 59 4.23 7.59 -4.59
N LEU A 60 4.22 6.40 -4.00
CA LEU A 60 5.41 5.81 -3.39
C LEU A 60 5.84 4.56 -4.16
N VAL A 61 7.14 4.38 -4.31
CA VAL A 61 7.75 3.21 -4.93
C VAL A 61 8.89 2.75 -4.04
N ALA A 62 8.88 1.47 -3.68
CA ALA A 62 9.97 0.83 -2.94
C ALA A 62 10.48 -0.37 -3.75
N HIS A 63 11.79 -0.39 -3.98
CA HIS A 63 12.45 -1.54 -4.59
C HIS A 63 12.30 -2.78 -3.72
N TRP A 64 12.33 -3.96 -4.36
CA TRP A 64 12.43 -5.21 -3.62
C TRP A 64 13.68 -5.20 -2.73
N PRO A 65 13.64 -5.83 -1.55
CA PRO A 65 14.85 -6.08 -0.78
C PRO A 65 15.86 -6.89 -1.61
N ASP A 66 17.13 -6.50 -1.57
CA ASP A 66 18.23 -7.26 -2.18
C ASP A 66 18.44 -8.59 -1.44
N ALA A 67 18.72 -9.65 -2.19
CA ALA A 67 19.08 -10.94 -1.61
C ALA A 67 20.45 -10.80 -0.93
N GLY A 68 20.48 -10.75 0.41
CA GLY A 68 21.70 -10.69 1.21
C GLY A 68 21.90 -9.39 1.98
N HIS A 69 21.12 -8.33 1.70
CA HIS A 69 21.09 -7.14 2.53
C HIS A 69 19.86 -7.16 3.44
N GLY A 70 19.94 -7.94 4.52
CA GLY A 70 19.22 -7.62 5.75
C GLY A 70 19.79 -6.30 6.27
N SER A 71 19.31 -5.18 5.71
CA SER A 71 19.99 -3.89 5.78
C SER A 71 20.18 -3.43 7.22
N ALA A 72 21.44 -3.30 7.62
CA ALA A 72 21.93 -2.72 8.87
C ALA A 72 21.53 -1.24 9.06
N SER A 73 20.74 -0.67 8.14
CA SER A 73 20.19 0.69 8.21
C SER A 73 18.70 0.71 8.57
N HIS A 74 18.07 -0.46 8.74
CA HIS A 74 16.65 -0.54 9.10
C HIS A 74 16.47 -0.59 10.62
N PRO A 75 15.43 0.06 11.17
CA PRO A 75 15.06 -0.10 12.56
C PRO A 75 15.02 -1.60 12.93
N PRO A 76 15.59 -2.01 14.07
CA PRO A 76 15.54 -3.40 14.50
C PRO A 76 14.09 -3.89 14.52
N GLY A 77 13.79 -4.98 13.81
CA GLY A 77 12.47 -5.62 13.78
C GLY A 77 11.70 -5.58 12.45
N LEU A 78 12.20 -4.97 11.38
CA LEU A 78 11.54 -5.02 10.04
C LEU A 78 11.87 -6.30 9.27
N SER A 79 13.10 -6.81 9.41
CA SER A 79 13.60 -8.00 8.71
C SER A 79 13.02 -9.32 9.25
N SER A 80 12.53 -9.34 10.49
CA SER A 80 11.95 -10.50 11.17
C SER A 80 10.41 -10.58 11.10
N ARG A 81 9.75 -9.59 10.47
CA ARG A 81 8.29 -9.58 10.34
C ARG A 81 7.80 -10.63 9.33
N PRO A 82 6.60 -11.20 9.56
CA PRO A 82 5.96 -12.05 8.56
C PRO A 82 5.89 -11.33 7.22
N GLY A 83 6.22 -12.06 6.15
CA GLY A 83 6.29 -11.53 4.79
C GLY A 83 7.70 -11.13 4.37
N GLY A 84 8.65 -11.06 5.29
CA GLY A 84 10.09 -11.01 4.97
C GLY A 84 10.58 -9.61 4.61
N PRO A 85 11.90 -9.43 4.44
CA PRO A 85 12.53 -8.15 4.63
C PRO A 85 11.80 -7.08 3.83
N TYR A 86 11.41 -6.03 4.52
CA TYR A 86 10.70 -4.94 3.91
C TYR A 86 11.67 -3.82 3.61
N HIS A 87 11.61 -3.28 2.40
CA HIS A 87 12.09 -1.93 2.13
C HIS A 87 10.95 -0.95 2.39
N ALA A 88 11.21 0.11 3.15
CA ALA A 88 10.18 1.06 3.55
C ALA A 88 10.42 2.45 2.93
N VAL A 89 9.34 3.07 2.48
CA VAL A 89 9.33 4.47 2.00
C VAL A 89 8.09 5.15 2.55
N SER A 90 8.13 6.46 2.78
CA SER A 90 6.97 7.23 3.22
C SER A 90 6.94 8.59 2.54
N GLY A 91 5.77 9.20 2.50
CA GLY A 91 5.56 10.52 1.91
C GLY A 91 4.15 11.02 2.16
N GLY A 92 3.91 12.29 1.87
CA GLY A 92 2.60 12.91 2.08
C GLY A 92 2.20 13.80 0.93
N SER A 93 0.92 14.15 0.91
CA SER A 93 0.34 15.14 0.01
C SER A 93 -0.44 16.14 0.85
N GLY A 94 0.15 17.29 1.12
CA GLY A 94 -0.46 18.31 1.98
C GLY A 94 -0.47 17.94 3.48
N PRO A 95 -1.22 18.70 4.31
CA PRO A 95 -1.12 18.62 5.76
C PRO A 95 -1.90 17.45 6.40
N LYS A 96 -2.79 16.80 5.65
CA LYS A 96 -3.72 15.79 6.18
C LYS A 96 -3.60 14.41 5.53
N ALA A 97 -2.82 14.27 4.47
CA ALA A 97 -2.64 13.00 3.78
C ALA A 97 -1.19 12.53 3.83
N TRP A 98 -1.00 11.30 4.28
CA TRP A 98 0.30 10.66 4.43
C TRP A 98 0.19 9.17 4.15
N ALA A 99 1.25 8.60 3.61
CA ALA A 99 1.37 7.17 3.46
C ALA A 99 2.78 6.67 3.82
N SER A 100 2.84 5.44 4.30
CA SER A 100 4.05 4.62 4.37
C SER A 100 3.81 3.31 3.66
N LEU A 101 4.77 2.90 2.85
CA LEU A 101 4.78 1.67 2.08
C LEU A 101 5.95 0.81 2.56
N MET A 102 5.62 -0.39 3.03
CA MET A 102 6.58 -1.46 3.28
C MET A 102 6.46 -2.51 2.18
N CYS A 103 7.55 -2.73 1.46
CA CYS A 103 7.61 -3.57 0.29
C CYS A 103 8.46 -4.82 0.51
N SER A 104 7.86 -5.99 0.37
CA SER A 104 8.53 -7.28 0.34
C SER A 104 8.04 -8.11 -0.84
N ARG A 105 8.85 -9.06 -1.30
CA ARG A 105 8.50 -10.01 -2.37
C ARG A 105 7.21 -10.80 -2.09
N ASN A 106 6.87 -11.00 -0.82
CA ASN A 106 5.70 -11.81 -0.43
C ASN A 106 4.52 -10.98 0.09
N ALA A 107 4.75 -9.70 0.41
CA ALA A 107 3.74 -8.86 1.05
C ALA A 107 4.02 -7.38 0.84
N MET A 108 2.94 -6.62 0.74
CA MET A 108 2.95 -5.16 0.78
C MET A 108 2.09 -4.73 1.97
N VAL A 109 2.64 -3.88 2.84
CA VAL A 109 1.92 -3.28 3.96
C VAL A 109 1.94 -1.77 3.80
N ILE A 110 0.77 -1.16 3.82
CA ILE A 110 0.57 0.26 3.61
C ILE A 110 -0.09 0.84 4.86
N SER A 111 0.50 1.89 5.42
CA SER A 111 -0.18 2.75 6.37
C SER A 111 -0.62 3.99 5.63
N TYR A 112 -1.91 4.32 5.66
CA TYR A 112 -2.48 5.43 4.91
C TYR A 112 -3.38 6.29 5.79
N VAL A 113 -3.10 7.59 5.81
CA VAL A 113 -3.97 8.62 6.37
C VAL A 113 -4.57 9.36 5.18
N SER A 114 -5.87 9.22 4.97
CA SER A 114 -6.58 9.81 3.82
C SER A 114 -6.84 11.30 3.97
N GLY A 115 -6.89 11.81 5.20
CA GLY A 115 -7.45 13.14 5.49
C GLY A 115 -8.98 13.18 5.39
N GLU A 116 -9.63 12.08 5.02
CA GLU A 116 -11.07 11.89 4.95
C GLU A 116 -11.58 11.13 6.19
N PRO A 117 -12.80 11.44 6.68
CA PRO A 117 -13.38 10.72 7.81
C PRO A 117 -13.86 9.32 7.41
N GLY A 118 -13.74 8.36 8.33
CA GLY A 118 -14.34 7.02 8.22
C GLY A 118 -13.40 5.91 7.75
N PRO A 119 -13.86 4.64 7.81
CA PRO A 119 -13.10 3.47 7.37
C PRO A 119 -13.15 3.30 5.83
N PRO A 120 -12.35 2.38 5.26
CA PRO A 120 -12.49 1.99 3.85
C PRO A 120 -13.90 1.52 3.51
N GLU A 121 -14.43 1.95 2.37
CA GLU A 121 -15.75 1.56 1.87
C GLU A 121 -15.71 0.24 1.10
N SER A 122 -14.60 -0.01 0.38
CA SER A 122 -14.41 -1.26 -0.36
C SER A 122 -12.93 -1.57 -0.56
N ALA A 123 -12.64 -2.87 -0.74
CA ALA A 123 -11.31 -3.36 -1.05
C ALA A 123 -11.40 -4.52 -2.06
N ARG A 124 -10.59 -4.48 -3.12
CA ARG A 124 -10.51 -5.51 -4.18
C ARG A 124 -9.09 -6.06 -4.31
N GLY A 125 -8.99 -7.35 -4.63
CA GLY A 125 -7.74 -8.09 -4.76
C GLY A 125 -7.36 -8.89 -3.50
N PRO A 126 -6.16 -9.49 -3.44
CA PRO A 126 -5.63 -10.19 -2.26
C PRO A 126 -5.25 -9.21 -1.13
N VAL A 127 -6.22 -8.43 -0.65
CA VAL A 127 -6.02 -7.32 0.27
C VAL A 127 -6.89 -7.43 1.52
N THR A 128 -6.44 -6.84 2.61
CA THR A 128 -7.24 -6.56 3.80
C THR A 128 -6.96 -5.12 4.22
N ALA A 129 -7.99 -4.32 4.45
CA ALA A 129 -7.87 -2.94 4.89
C ALA A 129 -8.58 -2.79 6.23
N THR A 130 -7.85 -2.29 7.24
CA THR A 130 -8.35 -2.15 8.60
C THR A 130 -7.98 -0.77 9.13
N GLN A 131 -8.97 0.02 9.48
CA GLN A 131 -8.74 1.27 10.19
C GLN A 131 -8.26 0.93 11.60
N VAL A 132 -7.12 1.51 11.99
CA VAL A 132 -6.58 1.42 13.34
C VAL A 132 -6.91 2.72 14.08
N SER A 133 -7.16 2.61 15.39
CA SER A 133 -7.60 3.71 16.25
C SER A 133 -6.46 4.67 16.63
N ASP A 134 -5.70 5.12 15.63
CA ASP A 134 -4.62 6.10 15.79
C ASP A 134 -5.15 7.53 15.72
N THR A 135 -4.34 8.50 16.17
CA THR A 135 -4.58 9.94 15.97
C THR A 135 -3.42 10.54 15.17
N PRO A 136 -3.59 10.88 13.87
CA PRO A 136 -4.83 10.78 13.08
C PRO A 136 -5.22 9.34 12.71
N PRO A 137 -6.52 9.08 12.39
CA PRO A 137 -6.97 7.76 11.98
C PRO A 137 -6.17 7.25 10.79
N THR A 138 -5.50 6.12 11.00
CA THR A 138 -4.66 5.48 9.99
C THR A 138 -5.36 4.22 9.52
N THR A 139 -5.32 3.96 8.22
CA THR A 139 -5.71 2.65 7.70
C THR A 139 -4.49 1.83 7.37
N ARG A 140 -4.48 0.60 7.88
CA ARG A 140 -3.51 -0.42 7.54
C ARG A 140 -4.07 -1.29 6.42
N ILE A 141 -3.44 -1.23 5.26
CA ILE A 141 -3.78 -2.03 4.08
C ILE A 141 -2.68 -3.09 3.91
N THR A 142 -3.06 -4.37 3.91
CA THR A 142 -2.13 -5.50 3.73
C THR A 142 -2.48 -6.25 2.47
N VAL A 143 -1.55 -6.31 1.52
CA VAL A 143 -1.66 -7.08 0.28
C VAL A 143 -0.70 -8.26 0.35
N ALA A 144 -1.25 -9.47 0.44
CA ALA A 144 -0.50 -10.72 0.49
C ALA A 144 -1.46 -11.89 0.27
N GLU A 145 -0.97 -13.13 0.22
CA GLU A 145 -1.84 -14.31 0.25
C GLU A 145 -2.59 -14.42 1.59
N ALA A 146 -3.77 -15.07 1.58
CA ALA A 146 -4.69 -15.07 2.72
C ALA A 146 -4.07 -15.55 4.04
N GLY A 147 -3.26 -16.61 4.01
CA GLY A 147 -2.56 -17.12 5.20
C GLY A 147 -1.54 -16.13 5.75
N LEU A 148 -0.77 -15.51 4.86
CA LEU A 148 0.23 -14.51 5.23
C LEU A 148 -0.40 -13.21 5.73
N ARG A 149 -1.53 -12.76 5.14
CA ARG A 149 -2.29 -11.61 5.65
C ARG A 149 -2.73 -11.80 7.09
N LYS A 150 -3.23 -13.00 7.44
CA LYS A 150 -3.61 -13.34 8.81
C LYS A 150 -2.42 -13.26 9.76
N GLN A 151 -1.27 -13.82 9.37
CA GLN A 151 -0.05 -13.76 10.18
C GLN A 151 0.45 -12.32 10.39
N ILE A 152 0.44 -11.50 9.34
CA ILE A 152 0.82 -10.08 9.42
C ILE A 152 -0.14 -9.34 10.36
N HIS A 153 -1.45 -9.55 10.21
CA HIS A 153 -2.46 -8.90 11.05
C HIS A 153 -2.30 -9.27 12.54
N SER A 154 -2.13 -10.56 12.86
CA SER A 154 -1.97 -11.03 14.23
C SER A 154 -0.70 -10.49 14.91
N ASN A 155 0.43 -10.43 14.20
CA ASN A 155 1.69 -9.94 14.77
C ASN A 155 1.73 -8.41 14.93
N LEU A 156 1.04 -7.68 14.05
CA LEU A 156 0.96 -6.23 14.14
C LEU A 156 -0.07 -5.73 15.17
N GLY A 157 -0.97 -6.59 15.65
CA GLY A 157 -1.86 -6.29 16.78
C GLY A 157 -1.22 -6.48 18.16
N SER A 158 -0.09 -7.17 18.25
CA SER A 158 0.63 -7.41 19.51
C SER A 158 1.74 -6.40 19.79
N ALA A 159 2.11 -5.55 18.82
CA ALA A 159 3.16 -4.54 18.98
C ALA A 159 2.66 -3.24 19.64
N ASP A 160 1.33 -3.06 19.76
CA ASP A 160 0.71 -1.88 20.41
C ASP A 160 0.40 -2.09 21.90
N ILE A 161 0.88 -3.21 22.50
CA ILE A 161 0.82 -3.46 23.95
C ILE A 161 2.25 -3.52 24.52
N ALA A 162 2.96 -2.41 24.37
CA ALA A 162 4.15 -2.13 25.16
C ALA A 162 4.21 -0.61 25.41
N GLN A 163 3.32 -0.16 26.30
CA GLN A 163 3.55 1.03 27.11
C GLN A 163 3.89 0.58 28.53
#